data_AF-A0A944GL88-F1
#
_entry.id   AF-A0A944GL88-F1
#
_cell.length_a   1.000
_cell.length_b   1.000
_cell.length_c   1.000
_cell.angle_alpha   90.00
_cell.angle_beta   90.00
_cell.angle_gamma   90.00
#
_symmetry.space_group_name_H-M   'P 1'
#
loop_
_entity.id
_entity.type
_entity.pdbx_description
1 polymer ?
#
loop_
_entity_poly.entity_id
_entity_poly.type
_entity_poly.pdbx_seq_one_letter_code
_entity_poly.pdbx_strand_id
1 'polypeptide(L)'
;IDSSALERAMKEKRHADRPQARRVEHHHKKKDDIIVQDLHIAELLDNLSGLSNTDMLNVQLDKFREVMDANKKKLGQKIVFIHGKGEGVLRRALLDELKRKWPRCAVQDASFQEYGFGATQVTIKQ
;
A
#
# COMPACT_ATOMS: atom_id res chain seq x y z
N ILE A 1 16.11 4.69 51.53
CA ILE A 1 15.90 5.53 50.33
C ILE A 1 15.73 4.54 49.18
N ASP A 2 14.48 4.18 48.94
CA ASP A 2 14.07 3.03 48.14
C ASP A 2 14.25 3.31 46.64
N SER A 3 15.24 2.63 46.04
CA SER A 3 15.59 2.73 44.62
C SER A 3 14.47 2.32 43.66
N SER A 4 13.38 1.72 44.16
CA SER A 4 12.22 1.36 43.36
C SER A 4 11.28 2.54 43.05
N ALA A 5 11.37 3.65 43.79
CA ALA A 5 10.51 4.82 43.58
C ALA A 5 10.99 5.69 42.41
N LEU A 6 12.30 5.69 42.12
CA LEU A 6 12.90 6.52 41.07
C LEU A 6 12.67 5.94 39.66
N GLU A 7 12.60 4.61 39.54
CA GLU A 7 12.41 3.93 38.24
C GLU A 7 10.97 4.10 37.70
N ARG A 8 9.98 4.20 38.59
CA ARG A 8 8.57 4.44 38.22
C ARG A 8 8.35 5.83 37.62
N ALA A 9 9.12 6.83 38.03
CA ALA A 9 8.97 8.21 37.54
C ALA A 9 9.51 8.42 36.12
N MET A 10 10.44 7.58 35.63
CA MET A 10 10.94 7.64 34.25
C MET A 10 10.07 6.90 33.24
N LYS A 11 9.18 6.00 33.70
CA LYS A 11 8.30 5.23 32.81
C LYS A 11 7.01 5.97 32.43
N GLU A 12 6.67 7.05 33.12
CA GLU A 12 5.40 7.77 32.92
C GLU A 12 5.49 9.05 32.06
N LYS A 13 6.68 9.37 31.51
CA LYS A 13 6.90 10.57 30.66
C LYS A 13 7.30 10.29 29.21
N ARG A 14 6.99 9.10 28.67
CA ARG A 14 7.17 8.79 27.23
C ARG A 14 5.88 8.78 26.41
N HIS A 15 4.77 9.24 26.98
CA HIS A 15 3.46 9.28 26.30
C HIS A 15 2.84 10.68 26.19
N ALA A 16 3.66 11.74 26.20
CA ALA A 16 3.17 13.12 26.25
C ALA A 16 3.90 14.12 25.33
N ASP A 17 4.47 13.67 24.20
CA ASP A 17 4.82 14.60 23.11
C ASP A 17 4.58 13.91 21.77
N ARG A 18 3.32 13.89 21.34
CA ARG A 18 2.98 13.70 19.94
C ARG A 18 2.51 15.06 19.46
N PRO A 19 3.25 15.77 18.61
CA PRO A 19 2.71 16.97 17.99
C PRO A 19 1.41 16.55 17.32
N GLN A 20 0.33 17.17 17.75
CA GLN A 20 -1.01 16.98 17.22
C GLN A 20 -0.97 17.51 15.78
N ALA A 21 -0.47 16.68 14.86
CA ALA A 21 -0.57 16.93 13.43
C ALA A 21 -2.06 17.12 13.17
N ARG A 22 -2.42 18.37 12.86
CA ARG A 22 -3.78 18.81 12.58
C ARG A 22 -4.46 17.71 11.78
N ARG A 23 -5.55 17.16 12.33
CA ARG A 23 -6.46 16.31 11.58
C ARG A 23 -6.95 17.16 10.42
N VAL A 24 -6.27 17.02 9.28
CA VAL A 24 -6.81 17.46 8.00
C VAL A 24 -8.09 16.67 7.85
N GLU A 25 -9.21 17.39 7.93
CA GLU A 25 -10.54 16.86 7.74
C GLU A 25 -10.61 16.37 6.29
N HIS A 26 -10.25 15.11 6.09
CA HIS A 26 -10.43 14.45 4.81
C HIS A 26 -11.93 14.26 4.66
N HIS A 27 -12.54 15.15 3.86
CA HIS A 27 -13.86 14.97 3.29
C HIS A 27 -14.17 13.49 3.10
N HIS A 28 -15.22 13.03 3.77
CA HIS A 28 -15.82 11.71 3.63
C HIS A 28 -16.30 11.48 2.19
N LYS A 29 -15.39 11.35 1.23
CA LYS A 29 -15.68 10.61 -0.01
C LYS A 29 -15.68 9.15 0.41
N LYS A 30 -16.89 8.59 0.54
CA LYS A 30 -17.25 7.22 0.91
C LYS A 30 -16.05 6.26 0.83
N LYS A 31 -15.58 5.79 1.99
CA LYS A 31 -14.56 4.73 2.11
C LYS A 31 -14.96 3.43 1.39
N ASP A 32 -16.24 3.26 1.09
CA ASP A 32 -16.84 2.07 0.49
C ASP A 32 -16.40 1.72 -0.94
N ASP A 33 -15.76 2.64 -1.67
CA ASP A 33 -15.43 2.42 -3.09
C ASP A 33 -13.91 2.24 -3.35
N ILE A 34 -13.13 1.86 -2.34
CA ILE A 34 -11.69 1.59 -2.54
C ILE A 34 -11.49 0.09 -2.69
N ILE A 35 -11.03 -0.35 -3.87
CA ILE A 35 -10.63 -1.74 -4.10
C ILE A 35 -9.23 -1.93 -3.53
N VAL A 36 -9.05 -2.92 -2.66
CA VAL A 36 -7.73 -3.29 -2.13
C VAL A 36 -7.34 -4.63 -2.75
N GLN A 37 -6.16 -4.68 -3.37
CA GLN A 37 -5.61 -5.89 -3.96
C GLN A 37 -4.23 -6.16 -3.37
N ASP A 38 -4.08 -7.30 -2.70
CA ASP A 38 -2.77 -7.78 -2.29
C ASP A 38 -2.08 -8.50 -3.47
N LEU A 39 -0.81 -8.16 -3.68
CA LEU A 39 0.05 -8.67 -4.74
C LEU A 39 1.23 -9.45 -4.17
N HIS A 40 1.28 -9.78 -2.87
CA HIS A 40 2.30 -10.68 -2.34
C HIS A 40 2.17 -12.04 -2.99
N ILE A 41 3.30 -12.63 -3.39
CA ILE A 41 3.28 -13.91 -4.10
C ILE A 41 2.62 -15.03 -3.27
N ALA A 42 2.71 -14.96 -1.94
CA ALA A 42 2.06 -15.89 -1.02
C ALA A 42 0.53 -15.79 -1.01
N GLU A 43 -0.04 -14.65 -1.42
CA GLU A 43 -1.49 -14.49 -1.61
C GLU A 43 -1.93 -15.00 -3.00
N LEU A 44 -1.01 -15.02 -3.97
CA LEU A 44 -1.31 -15.40 -5.35
C LEU A 44 -1.09 -16.89 -5.63
N LEU A 45 -0.18 -17.53 -4.92
CA LEU A 45 0.22 -18.92 -5.15
C LEU A 45 0.46 -19.66 -3.82
N ASP A 46 -0.12 -20.85 -3.71
CA ASP A 46 0.13 -21.77 -2.58
C ASP A 46 1.50 -22.44 -2.64
N ASN A 47 2.13 -22.53 -3.81
CA ASN A 47 3.42 -23.18 -4.01
C ASN A 47 4.35 -22.33 -4.89
N LEU A 48 5.52 -21.99 -4.34
CA LEU A 48 6.56 -21.19 -4.98
C LEU A 48 7.73 -22.05 -5.50
N SER A 49 7.68 -23.37 -5.29
CA SER A 49 8.78 -24.28 -5.61
C SER A 49 9.05 -24.30 -7.11
N GLY A 50 10.31 -24.01 -7.49
CA GLY A 50 10.75 -24.04 -8.88
C GLY A 50 10.47 -22.75 -9.66
N LEU A 51 9.87 -21.73 -9.06
CA LEU A 51 9.70 -20.42 -9.69
C LEU A 51 10.93 -19.54 -9.48
N SER A 52 11.39 -18.88 -10.54
CA SER A 52 12.40 -17.83 -10.42
C SER A 52 11.78 -16.54 -9.88
N ASN A 53 12.63 -15.63 -9.39
CA ASN A 53 12.19 -14.29 -8.98
C ASN A 53 11.48 -13.54 -10.11
N THR A 54 11.90 -13.77 -11.36
CA THR A 54 11.26 -13.20 -12.55
C THR A 54 9.86 -13.77 -12.76
N ASP A 55 9.69 -15.07 -12.56
CA ASP A 55 8.39 -15.73 -12.70
C ASP A 55 7.41 -15.24 -11.63
N MET A 56 7.87 -15.17 -10.37
CA MET A 56 7.09 -14.60 -9.27
C MET A 56 6.67 -13.15 -9.58
N LEU A 57 7.61 -12.31 -10.02
CA LEU A 57 7.31 -10.93 -10.41
C LEU A 57 6.28 -10.85 -11.53
N ASN A 58 6.37 -11.73 -12.53
CA ASN A 58 5.43 -11.77 -13.63
C ASN A 58 4.02 -12.15 -13.17
N VAL A 59 3.87 -13.11 -12.25
CA VAL A 59 2.56 -13.46 -11.66
C VAL A 59 1.95 -12.27 -10.92
N GLN A 60 2.75 -11.55 -10.15
CA GLN A 60 2.29 -10.35 -9.43
C GLN A 60 1.85 -9.24 -10.40
N LEU A 61 2.62 -9.02 -11.48
CA LEU A 61 2.27 -8.06 -12.52
C LEU A 61 1.04 -8.48 -13.32
N ASP A 62 0.86 -9.78 -13.57
CA ASP A 62 -0.30 -10.29 -14.27
C ASP A 62 -1.59 -10.02 -13.48
N LYS A 63 -1.57 -10.32 -12.18
CA LYS A 63 -2.70 -9.99 -11.30
C LYS A 63 -2.98 -8.49 -11.27
N PHE A 64 -1.94 -7.67 -11.21
CA PHE A 64 -2.08 -6.22 -11.30
C PHE A 64 -2.78 -5.78 -12.60
N ARG A 65 -2.37 -6.33 -13.75
CA ARG A 65 -2.96 -6.02 -15.06
C ARG A 65 -4.41 -6.44 -15.13
N GLU A 66 -4.75 -7.62 -14.62
CA GLU A 66 -6.13 -8.12 -14.58
C GLU A 66 -7.03 -7.14 -13.83
N VAL A 67 -6.62 -6.71 -12.64
CA VAL A 67 -7.39 -5.76 -11.82
C VAL A 67 -7.49 -4.40 -12.49
N MET A 68 -6.42 -3.92 -13.11
CA MET A 68 -6.46 -2.67 -13.88
C MET A 68 -7.40 -2.77 -15.07
N ASP A 69 -7.37 -3.86 -15.83
CA ASP A 69 -8.23 -4.04 -17.01
C ASP A 69 -9.71 -4.13 -16.63
N ALA A 70 -10.02 -4.86 -15.55
CA ALA A 70 -11.37 -4.99 -15.01
C ALA A 70 -11.96 -3.63 -14.56
N ASN A 71 -11.11 -2.68 -14.17
CA ASN A 71 -11.54 -1.39 -13.62
C ASN A 71 -11.24 -0.18 -14.51
N LYS A 72 -10.58 -0.34 -15.67
CA LYS A 72 -10.17 0.77 -16.55
C LYS A 72 -11.32 1.65 -17.05
N LYS A 73 -12.55 1.13 -17.04
CA LYS A 73 -13.77 1.85 -17.45
C LYS A 73 -14.49 2.56 -16.28
N LYS A 74 -14.10 2.31 -15.03
CA LYS A 74 -14.72 2.87 -13.83
C LYS A 74 -14.06 4.18 -13.43
N LEU A 75 -14.56 5.27 -13.96
CA LEU A 75 -14.01 6.61 -13.69
C LEU A 75 -14.12 6.97 -12.21
N GLY A 76 -13.03 7.47 -11.62
CA GLY A 76 -12.97 7.81 -10.21
C GLY A 76 -12.69 6.63 -9.27
N GLN A 77 -12.69 5.40 -9.78
CA GLN A 77 -12.36 4.20 -9.01
C GLN A 77 -10.95 4.32 -8.43
N LYS A 78 -10.84 4.08 -7.13
CA LYS A 78 -9.56 3.96 -6.43
C LYS A 78 -9.22 2.51 -6.21
N ILE A 79 -7.98 2.15 -6.45
CA ILE A 79 -7.45 0.80 -6.27
C ILE A 79 -6.15 0.92 -5.49
N VAL A 80 -6.02 0.23 -4.37
CA VAL A 80 -4.81 0.16 -3.55
C VAL A 80 -4.17 -1.20 -3.78
N PHE A 81 -2.96 -1.20 -4.32
CA PHE A 81 -2.15 -2.40 -4.49
C PHE A 81 -1.17 -2.53 -3.33
N ILE A 82 -1.26 -3.63 -2.58
CA ILE A 82 -0.31 -3.96 -1.52
C ILE A 82 0.75 -4.85 -2.15
N HIS A 83 1.99 -4.35 -2.26
CA HIS A 83 3.11 -5.05 -2.92
C HIS A 83 4.30 -5.30 -1.99
N GLY A 84 4.19 -4.86 -0.74
CA GLY A 84 5.21 -5.04 0.28
C GLY A 84 6.36 -4.03 0.20
N LYS A 85 7.21 -4.02 1.23
CA LYS A 85 8.33 -3.06 1.30
C LYS A 85 9.45 -3.42 0.32
N GLY A 86 9.87 -4.69 0.35
CA GLY A 86 10.90 -5.28 -0.54
C GLY A 86 12.11 -4.38 -0.84
N GLU A 87 12.74 -4.62 -1.99
CA GLU A 87 13.74 -3.71 -2.60
C GLU A 87 13.07 -2.68 -3.53
N GLY A 88 11.74 -2.67 -3.59
CA GLY A 88 10.97 -1.77 -4.48
C GLY A 88 10.92 -2.20 -5.95
N VAL A 89 11.35 -3.41 -6.29
CA VAL A 89 11.32 -3.95 -7.66
C VAL A 89 9.88 -4.01 -8.19
N LEU A 90 8.95 -4.60 -7.44
CA LEU A 90 7.54 -4.69 -7.82
C LEU A 90 6.92 -3.28 -7.94
N ARG A 91 7.16 -2.39 -6.97
CA ARG A 91 6.73 -0.98 -7.04
C ARG A 91 7.20 -0.32 -8.35
N ARG A 92 8.48 -0.45 -8.69
CA ARG A 92 9.07 0.16 -9.90
C ARG A 92 8.40 -0.39 -11.16
N ALA A 93 8.18 -1.71 -11.21
CA ALA A 93 7.52 -2.36 -12.33
C ALA A 93 6.06 -1.92 -12.50
N LEU A 94 5.30 -1.81 -11.40
CA LEU A 94 3.93 -1.27 -11.40
C LEU A 94 3.90 0.16 -11.96
N LEU A 95 4.79 1.03 -11.49
CA LEU A 95 4.85 2.43 -11.94
C LEU A 95 5.23 2.55 -13.42
N ASP A 96 6.19 1.75 -13.88
CA ASP A 96 6.60 1.73 -15.28
C ASP A 96 5.46 1.22 -16.18
N GLU A 97 4.76 0.16 -15.77
CA GLU A 97 3.64 -0.37 -16.52
C GLU A 97 2.44 0.59 -16.56
N LEU A 98 2.11 1.25 -15.44
CA LEU A 98 1.08 2.29 -15.37
C LEU A 98 1.37 3.42 -16.36
N LYS A 99 2.63 3.89 -16.40
CA LYS A 99 3.03 4.95 -17.35
C LYS A 99 2.88 4.51 -18.80
N ARG A 100 3.17 3.25 -19.11
CA ARG A 100 3.12 2.73 -20.49
C ARG A 100 1.70 2.42 -20.96
N LYS A 101 0.89 1.74 -20.15
CA LYS A 101 -0.43 1.22 -20.56
C LYS A 101 -1.60 2.08 -20.08
N TRP A 102 -1.46 2.78 -18.96
CA TRP A 102 -2.53 3.56 -18.34
C TRP A 102 -2.09 4.99 -17.99
N PRO A 103 -1.59 5.79 -18.96
CA PRO A 103 -1.00 7.10 -18.71
C PRO A 103 -1.98 8.12 -18.09
N ARG A 104 -3.29 7.88 -18.20
CA ARG A 104 -4.33 8.73 -17.61
C ARG A 104 -4.59 8.44 -16.12
N CYS A 105 -4.12 7.30 -15.59
CA CYS A 105 -4.33 7.00 -14.18
C CYS A 105 -3.44 7.87 -13.29
N ALA A 106 -3.98 8.35 -12.18
CA ALA A 106 -3.16 8.98 -11.15
C ALA A 106 -2.63 7.94 -10.18
N VAL A 107 -1.37 8.11 -9.79
CA VAL A 107 -0.68 7.17 -8.91
C VAL A 107 -0.09 7.94 -7.74
N GLN A 108 -0.28 7.42 -6.54
CA GLN A 108 0.25 7.97 -5.29
C GLN A 108 0.56 6.83 -4.32
N ASP A 109 1.45 7.07 -3.36
CA ASP A 109 1.63 6.13 -2.26
C ASP A 109 0.35 6.09 -1.40
N ALA A 110 -0.05 4.89 -0.99
CA ALA A 110 -1.22 4.71 -0.14
C ALA A 110 -0.93 5.15 1.30
N SER A 111 -1.99 5.38 2.08
CA SER A 111 -1.88 5.83 3.47
C SER A 111 -1.08 4.84 4.31
N PHE A 112 0.07 5.26 4.83
CA PHE A 112 0.93 4.44 5.69
C PHE A 112 0.19 3.95 6.95
N GLN A 113 -0.67 4.79 7.53
CA GLN A 113 -1.43 4.43 8.72
C GLN A 113 -2.45 3.31 8.44
N GLU A 114 -2.98 3.24 7.22
CA GLU A 114 -4.05 2.29 6.86
C GLU A 114 -3.49 1.00 6.24
N TYR A 115 -2.41 1.08 5.46
CA TYR A 115 -1.91 -0.04 4.65
C TYR A 115 -0.42 -0.39 4.91
N GLY A 116 0.25 0.33 5.82
CA GLY A 116 1.66 0.09 6.12
C GLY A 116 2.62 0.54 5.01
N PHE A 117 3.86 0.05 5.06
CA PHE A 117 4.88 0.33 4.06
C PHE A 117 4.73 -0.61 2.87
N GLY A 118 4.67 -0.08 1.65
CA GLY A 118 4.63 -0.89 0.42
C GLY A 118 3.25 -1.02 -0.21
N ALA A 119 2.47 0.06 -0.23
CA ALA A 119 1.19 0.10 -0.90
C ALA A 119 1.10 1.31 -1.85
N THR A 120 0.49 1.09 -3.02
CA THR A 120 0.36 2.10 -4.07
C THR A 120 -1.09 2.24 -4.46
N GLN A 121 -1.62 3.47 -4.34
CA GLN A 121 -2.97 3.80 -4.77
C GLN A 121 -2.95 4.30 -6.21
N VAL A 122 -3.79 3.68 -7.03
CA VAL A 122 -4.09 4.09 -8.40
C VAL A 122 -5.52 4.63 -8.43
N THR A 123 -5.73 5.75 -9.10
CA THR A 123 -7.06 6.32 -9.36
C THR A 123 -7.29 6.37 -10.86
N ILE A 124 -8.36 5.70 -11.31
CA ILE A 124 -8.76 5.68 -12.72
C ILE A 124 -9.33 7.07 -13.06
N LYS A 125 -8.73 7.77 -14.03
CA LYS A 125 -9.21 9.06 -14.52
C LYS A 125 -9.63 8.99 -15.98
N GLN A 126 -10.41 10.00 -16.40
CA GLN A 126 -10.85 10.21 -17.78
C GLN A 126 -9.69 10.48 -18.74
#